data_AF-A0A843FDQ4-F1
#
_entry.id   AF-A0A843FDQ4-F1
#
_cell.length_a   1.000
_cell.length_b   1.000
_cell.length_c   1.000
_cell.angle_alpha   90.00
_cell.angle_beta   90.00
_cell.angle_gamma   90.00
#
_symmetry.space_group_name_H-M   'P 1'
#
loop_
_entity.id
_entity.type
_entity.pdbx_description
1 polymer ?
#
loop_
_entity_poly.entity_id
_entity_poly.type
_entity_poly.pdbx_seq_one_letter_code
_entity_poly.pdbx_strand_id
1 'polypeptide(L)'
;MAKDTVEVLLEGGTATPGPPLGPAIGPFGVNMMQVVEEINKKSADFAGMKVPVIITIDSSTKEFEIEIGTPPTTALIMDELSIEKGAHEPGAEVAADLSVEQAFKIARMKFDSLLANDYKAATKEIMGTCVSMGITVDGKDPRDAQKAVDAGEYDDILVE
;
A
#
# COMPACT_ATOMS: atom_id res chain seq x y z
N MET A 1 -18.08 7.62 -25.68
CA MET A 1 -16.62 7.54 -25.52
C MET A 1 -16.40 6.50 -24.44
N ALA A 2 -16.06 5.27 -24.83
CA ALA A 2 -15.89 4.17 -23.88
C ALA A 2 -14.45 4.27 -23.34
N LYS A 3 -14.36 4.79 -22.12
CA LYS A 3 -13.15 4.73 -21.30
C LYS A 3 -13.23 3.45 -20.50
N ASP A 4 -12.29 2.54 -20.75
CA ASP A 4 -12.20 1.28 -20.05
C ASP A 4 -11.12 1.42 -18.98
N THR A 5 -11.50 1.23 -17.71
CA THR A 5 -10.58 1.31 -16.59
C THR A 5 -10.19 -0.09 -16.16
N VAL A 6 -8.89 -0.34 -16.11
CA VAL A 6 -8.31 -1.64 -15.76
C VAL A 6 -7.43 -1.48 -14.54
N GLU A 7 -7.77 -2.17 -13.46
CA GLU A 7 -6.99 -2.17 -12.22
C GLU A 7 -6.11 -3.42 -12.18
N VAL A 8 -4.81 -3.23 -12.07
CA VAL A 8 -3.83 -4.32 -11.97
C VAL A 8 -2.94 -4.12 -10.76
N LEU A 9 -2.70 -5.21 -10.02
CA LEU A 9 -1.78 -5.22 -8.89
C LEU A 9 -0.40 -5.65 -9.41
N LEU A 10 0.60 -4.78 -9.29
CA LEU A 10 1.96 -5.03 -9.80
C LEU A 10 2.98 -4.83 -8.69
N GLU A 11 4.07 -5.59 -8.73
CA GLU A 11 5.22 -5.36 -7.85
C GLU A 11 6.07 -4.22 -8.40
N GLY A 12 6.25 -3.19 -7.58
CA GLY A 12 7.03 -2.02 -7.91
C GLY A 12 8.47 -2.38 -8.23
N GLY A 13 9.07 -1.67 -9.18
CA GLY A 13 10.42 -1.91 -9.69
C GLY A 13 10.61 -3.19 -10.52
N THR A 14 9.68 -4.14 -10.49
CA THR A 14 9.76 -5.41 -11.25
C THR A 14 8.46 -5.73 -11.98
N ALA A 15 7.78 -4.70 -12.53
CA ALA A 15 6.65 -4.94 -13.41
C ALA A 15 7.17 -5.69 -14.65
N THR A 16 6.65 -6.90 -14.86
CA THR A 16 6.95 -7.72 -16.04
C THR A 16 5.76 -7.68 -17.00
N PRO A 17 5.98 -7.76 -18.33
CA PRO A 17 4.91 -7.89 -19.32
C PRO A 17 4.30 -9.31 -19.31
N GLY A 18 4.01 -9.83 -18.12
CA GLY A 18 3.50 -11.16 -17.89
C GLY A 18 1.96 -11.26 -17.97
N PRO A 19 1.40 -12.42 -17.60
CA PRO A 19 -0.04 -12.66 -17.59
C PRO A 19 -0.91 -11.71 -16.75
N PRO A 20 -0.43 -10.91 -15.76
CA PRO A 20 -1.31 -9.91 -15.13
C PRO A 20 -1.64 -8.70 -16.02
N LEU A 21 -0.75 -8.29 -16.92
CA LEU A 21 -0.94 -7.11 -17.80
C LEU A 21 -1.46 -7.51 -19.20
N GLY A 22 -1.03 -8.67 -19.70
CA GLY A 22 -1.35 -9.14 -21.05
C GLY A 22 -2.85 -9.27 -21.37
N PRO A 23 -3.68 -9.95 -20.54
CA PRO A 23 -5.12 -10.08 -20.76
C PRO A 23 -5.88 -8.78 -20.56
N ALA A 24 -5.35 -7.91 -19.68
CA ALA A 24 -5.99 -6.69 -19.24
C ALA A 24 -5.88 -5.56 -20.28
N ILE A 25 -4.72 -5.48 -20.96
CA ILE A 25 -4.41 -4.46 -21.97
C ILE A 25 -4.47 -5.00 -23.40
N GLY A 26 -4.28 -6.31 -23.57
CA GLY A 26 -4.29 -7.01 -24.87
C GLY A 26 -5.47 -6.73 -25.79
N PRO A 27 -6.74 -6.69 -25.33
CA PRO A 27 -7.87 -6.42 -26.21
C PRO A 27 -7.94 -4.96 -26.72
N PHE A 28 -7.22 -4.04 -26.07
CA PHE A 28 -7.25 -2.61 -26.40
C PHE A 28 -6.12 -2.17 -27.35
N GLY A 29 -5.15 -3.04 -27.65
CA GLY A 29 -4.09 -2.76 -28.62
C GLY A 29 -3.08 -1.70 -28.18
N VAL A 30 -2.92 -1.51 -26.86
CA VAL A 30 -2.00 -0.54 -26.25
C VAL A 30 -0.58 -1.11 -26.17
N ASN A 31 0.43 -0.23 -26.15
CA ASN A 31 1.83 -0.63 -26.16
C ASN A 31 2.30 -1.07 -24.76
N MET A 32 2.21 -2.38 -24.49
CA MET A 32 2.52 -2.97 -23.18
C MET A 32 3.90 -2.60 -22.63
N MET A 33 4.92 -2.52 -23.49
CA MET A 33 6.29 -2.17 -23.04
C MET A 33 6.37 -0.74 -22.52
N GLN A 34 5.65 0.20 -23.14
CA GLN A 34 5.64 1.59 -22.67
C GLN A 34 4.92 1.73 -21.34
N VAL A 35 3.84 0.98 -21.14
CA VAL A 35 3.10 0.94 -19.87
C VAL A 35 3.97 0.37 -18.76
N VAL A 36 4.64 -0.76 -19.00
CA VAL A 36 5.54 -1.39 -18.02
C VAL A 36 6.72 -0.49 -17.68
N GLU A 37 7.29 0.21 -18.67
CA GLU A 37 8.41 1.14 -18.44
C GLU A 37 7.99 2.38 -17.65
N GLU A 38 6.84 2.98 -17.96
CA GLU A 38 6.25 4.08 -17.18
C GLU A 38 5.95 3.66 -15.74
N ILE A 39 5.38 2.47 -15.54
CA ILE A 39 5.10 1.92 -14.22
C ILE A 39 6.41 1.68 -13.46
N ASN A 40 7.39 1.02 -14.07
CA ASN A 40 8.69 0.76 -13.42
C ASN A 40 9.42 2.07 -13.09
N LYS A 41 9.28 3.11 -13.92
CA LYS A 41 9.90 4.42 -13.67
C LYS A 41 9.25 5.15 -12.51
N LYS A 42 7.92 5.18 -12.45
CA LYS A 42 7.17 5.82 -11.34
C LYS A 42 7.13 4.97 -10.07
N SER A 43 7.31 3.65 -10.19
CA SER A 43 7.31 2.69 -9.09
C SER A 43 8.74 2.26 -8.70
N ALA A 44 9.77 2.89 -9.27
CA ALA A 44 11.17 2.65 -8.90
C ALA A 44 11.43 3.00 -7.42
N ASP A 45 10.75 4.04 -6.93
CA ASP A 45 10.80 4.45 -5.51
C ASP A 45 10.09 3.46 -4.58
N PHE A 46 9.26 2.56 -5.12
CA PHE A 46 8.52 1.53 -4.40
C PHE A 46 8.96 0.11 -4.80
N ALA A 47 10.23 -0.05 -5.19
CA ALA A 47 10.79 -1.31 -5.63
C ALA A 47 10.59 -2.43 -4.58
N GLY A 48 9.85 -3.48 -4.94
CA GLY A 48 9.51 -4.59 -4.05
C GLY A 48 8.13 -4.50 -3.38
N MET A 49 7.41 -3.38 -3.51
CA MET A 49 6.07 -3.21 -2.95
C MET A 49 4.98 -3.50 -3.98
N LYS A 50 3.90 -4.20 -3.59
CA LYS A 50 2.74 -4.39 -4.46
C LYS A 50 1.96 -3.09 -4.56
N VAL A 51 1.93 -2.43 -5.71
CA VAL A 51 1.19 -1.18 -5.91
C VAL A 51 0.02 -1.41 -6.89
N PRO A 52 -1.20 -0.99 -6.54
CA PRO A 52 -2.31 -1.01 -7.50
C PRO A 52 -2.09 0.08 -8.55
N VAL A 53 -2.15 -0.30 -9.82
CA VAL A 53 -2.07 0.62 -10.95
C VAL A 53 -3.39 0.59 -11.68
N ILE A 54 -3.98 1.77 -11.84
CA ILE A 54 -5.20 1.99 -12.60
C ILE A 54 -4.78 2.47 -13.98
N ILE A 55 -5.20 1.73 -15.00
CA ILE A 55 -4.91 2.04 -16.40
C ILE A 55 -6.24 2.37 -17.06
N THR A 56 -6.44 3.64 -17.38
CA THR A 56 -7.61 4.10 -18.11
C THR A 56 -7.27 4.13 -19.58
N ILE A 57 -7.97 3.34 -20.39
CA ILE A 57 -7.73 3.22 -21.83
C ILE A 57 -8.91 3.83 -22.58
N ASP A 58 -8.63 4.76 -23.48
CA ASP A 58 -9.62 5.28 -24.40
C ASP A 58 -9.65 4.42 -25.67
N SER A 59 -10.72 3.66 -25.84
CA SER A 59 -10.94 2.76 -26.99
C SER A 59 -10.95 3.48 -28.35
N SER A 60 -11.16 4.80 -28.38
CA SER A 60 -11.28 5.59 -29.60
C SER A 60 -9.97 6.26 -30.02
N THR A 61 -9.19 6.75 -29.06
CA THR A 61 -7.91 7.43 -29.35
C THR A 61 -6.69 6.55 -29.15
N LYS A 62 -6.86 5.35 -28.56
CA LYS A 62 -5.77 4.47 -28.10
C LYS A 62 -4.84 5.14 -27.09
N GLU A 63 -5.30 6.23 -26.49
CA GLU A 63 -4.61 6.88 -25.39
C GLU A 63 -4.81 6.06 -24.13
N PHE A 64 -3.76 5.99 -23.31
CA PHE A 64 -3.76 5.30 -22.03
C PHE A 64 -3.26 6.26 -20.97
N GLU A 65 -3.96 6.31 -19.85
CA GLU A 65 -3.60 7.09 -18.67
C GLU A 65 -3.27 6.11 -17.55
N ILE A 66 -2.08 6.27 -16.97
CA ILE A 66 -1.57 5.41 -15.90
C ILE A 66 -1.58 6.21 -14.61
N GLU A 67 -2.50 5.85 -13.73
CA GLU A 67 -2.58 6.35 -12.37
C GLU A 67 -2.04 5.27 -11.43
N ILE A 68 -0.94 5.59 -10.75
CA ILE A 68 -0.40 4.72 -9.71
C ILE A 68 -1.11 5.08 -8.42
N GLY A 69 -1.86 4.13 -7.88
CA GLY A 69 -2.51 4.28 -6.59
C GLY A 69 -1.49 4.22 -5.45
N THR A 70 -1.89 4.72 -4.30
CA THR A 70 -1.06 4.65 -3.09
C THR A 70 -0.85 3.18 -2.69
N PRO A 71 0.37 2.76 -2.32
CA PRO A 71 0.62 1.38 -1.93
C PRO A 71 -0.29 0.91 -0.78
N PRO A 72 -0.61 -0.39 -0.74
CA PRO A 72 -1.36 -0.99 0.34
C PRO A 72 -0.55 -0.85 1.64
N THR A 73 -1.27 -0.62 2.73
CA THR A 73 -0.66 -0.38 4.04
C THR A 73 0.24 -1.55 4.46
N THR A 74 -0.21 -2.77 4.11
CA THR A 74 0.54 -4.02 4.26
C THR A 74 1.93 -3.95 3.64
N ALA A 75 2.06 -3.42 2.42
CA ALA A 75 3.36 -3.36 1.73
C ALA A 75 4.29 -2.31 2.36
N LEU A 76 3.76 -1.15 2.77
CA LEU A 76 4.54 -0.12 3.47
C LEU A 76 5.06 -0.63 4.83
N ILE A 77 4.22 -1.36 5.57
CA ILE A 77 4.63 -1.96 6.84
C ILE A 77 5.69 -3.04 6.61
N MET A 78 5.52 -3.88 5.58
CA MET A 78 6.49 -4.91 5.23
C MET A 78 7.85 -4.32 4.85
N ASP A 79 7.88 -3.20 4.14
CA ASP A 79 9.10 -2.48 3.77
C ASP A 79 9.80 -1.87 4.99
N GLU A 80 9.05 -1.13 5.82
CA GLU A 80 9.62 -0.46 7.00
C GLU A 80 10.14 -1.48 8.05
N LEU A 81 9.60 -2.70 8.03
CA LEU A 81 10.05 -3.83 8.86
C LEU A 81 11.01 -4.77 8.13
N SER A 82 11.26 -4.55 6.83
CA SER A 82 12.06 -5.41 5.95
C SER A 82 11.67 -6.90 6.06
N ILE A 83 10.37 -7.19 6.13
CA ILE A 83 9.82 -8.56 6.17
C ILE A 83 9.11 -8.91 4.86
N GLU A 84 9.36 -10.10 4.33
CA GLU A 84 8.70 -10.58 3.10
C GLU A 84 7.38 -11.31 3.36
N LYS A 85 7.11 -11.72 4.62
CA LYS A 85 5.90 -12.44 5.02
C LYS A 85 5.42 -11.99 6.40
N GLY A 86 4.09 -11.80 6.51
CA GLY A 86 3.42 -11.61 7.79
C GLY A 86 3.29 -12.93 8.57
N ALA A 87 2.67 -12.86 9.75
CA ALA A 87 2.50 -14.02 10.61
C ALA A 87 1.56 -15.04 9.95
N HIS A 88 1.92 -16.33 10.03
CA HIS A 88 1.07 -17.40 9.54
C HIS A 88 -0.17 -17.57 10.43
N GLU A 89 0.00 -17.41 11.74
CA GLU A 89 -1.09 -17.37 12.72
C GLU A 89 -1.04 -16.06 13.55
N PRO A 90 -1.84 -15.04 13.18
CA PRO A 90 -1.87 -13.78 13.91
C PRO A 90 -2.38 -14.00 15.34
N GLY A 91 -1.51 -13.67 16.32
CA GLY A 91 -1.79 -13.80 17.76
C GLY A 91 -1.12 -15.01 18.45
N ALA A 92 -0.65 -15.99 17.68
CA ALA A 92 0.21 -17.07 18.19
C ALA A 92 1.69 -16.79 17.86
N GLU A 93 1.93 -16.23 16.68
CA GLU A 93 3.27 -15.84 16.21
C GLU A 93 3.30 -14.32 15.95
N VAL A 94 4.38 -13.69 16.42
CA VAL A 94 4.68 -12.28 16.11
C VAL A 94 5.67 -12.27 14.96
N ALA A 95 5.25 -11.76 13.81
CA ALA A 95 6.11 -11.70 12.63
C ALA A 95 7.16 -10.59 12.73
N ALA A 96 6.79 -9.45 13.32
CA ALA A 96 7.66 -8.31 13.52
C ALA A 96 7.05 -7.36 14.56
N ASP A 97 7.87 -6.40 15.00
CA ASP A 97 7.47 -5.31 15.89
C ASP A 97 7.67 -3.97 15.17
N LEU A 98 6.66 -3.12 15.20
CA LEU A 98 6.65 -1.80 14.58
C LEU A 98 6.56 -0.71 15.65
N SER A 99 7.38 0.33 15.56
CA SER A 99 7.31 1.45 16.51
C SER A 99 6.14 2.39 16.18
N VAL A 100 5.57 3.08 17.19
CA VAL A 100 4.48 4.05 16.97
C VAL A 100 4.90 5.16 16.01
N GLU A 101 6.16 5.60 16.07
CA GLU A 101 6.72 6.61 15.16
C GLU A 101 6.72 6.14 13.69
N GLN A 102 7.04 4.87 13.44
CA GLN A 102 6.96 4.27 12.11
C GLN A 102 5.51 4.19 11.64
N ALA A 103 4.59 3.81 12.54
CA ALA A 103 3.16 3.77 12.23
C ALA A 103 2.64 5.15 11.80
N PHE A 104 3.08 6.20 12.51
CA PHE A 104 2.74 7.58 12.21
C PHE A 104 3.35 8.06 10.89
N LYS A 105 4.61 7.73 10.61
CA LYS A 105 5.26 8.04 9.33
C LYS A 105 4.51 7.41 8.15
N ILE A 106 4.14 6.14 8.27
CA ILE A 106 3.32 5.42 7.27
C ILE A 106 1.94 6.07 7.15
N ALA A 107 1.30 6.41 8.27
CA ALA A 107 0.01 7.09 8.29
C ALA A 107 0.07 8.45 7.58
N ARG A 108 1.14 9.24 7.79
CA ARG A 108 1.36 10.53 7.14
C ARG A 108 1.60 10.38 5.64
N MET A 109 2.39 9.40 5.22
CA MET A 109 2.61 9.10 3.81
C MET A 109 1.33 8.67 3.10
N LYS A 110 0.46 7.94 3.80
CA LYS A 110 -0.79 7.43 3.26
C LYS A 110 -2.01 8.32 3.54
N PHE A 111 -1.84 9.44 4.24
CA PHE A 111 -2.94 10.25 4.76
C PHE A 111 -3.92 10.69 3.67
N ASP A 112 -3.40 11.09 2.50
CA ASP A 112 -4.21 11.51 1.34
C ASP A 112 -5.11 10.38 0.79
N SER A 113 -4.73 9.12 1.02
CA SER A 113 -5.47 7.93 0.60
C SER A 113 -6.36 7.33 1.70
N LEU A 114 -6.26 7.81 2.94
CA LEU A 114 -7.05 7.29 4.05
C LEU A 114 -8.34 8.12 4.22
N LEU A 115 -9.37 7.50 4.79
CA LEU A 115 -10.62 8.18 5.14
C LEU A 115 -10.55 8.85 6.52
N ALA A 116 -9.41 8.75 7.21
CA ALA A 116 -9.17 9.35 8.50
C ALA A 116 -9.26 10.87 8.44
N ASN A 117 -9.96 11.46 9.41
CA ASN A 117 -10.02 12.92 9.56
C ASN A 117 -8.79 13.48 10.28
N ASP A 118 -8.07 12.64 11.04
CA ASP A 118 -6.96 13.03 11.91
C ASP A 118 -5.81 12.02 11.78
N TYR A 119 -4.57 12.46 11.98
CA TYR A 119 -3.41 11.56 11.96
C TYR A 119 -3.48 10.47 13.04
N LYS A 120 -4.18 10.74 14.14
CA LYS A 120 -4.49 9.76 15.18
C LYS A 120 -5.40 8.64 14.66
N ALA A 121 -6.42 8.99 13.89
CA ALA A 121 -7.31 8.01 13.25
C ALA A 121 -6.58 7.23 12.16
N ALA A 122 -5.76 7.92 11.35
CA ALA A 122 -4.93 7.30 10.32
C ALA A 122 -3.97 6.26 10.93
N THR A 123 -3.28 6.63 12.02
CA THR A 123 -2.35 5.72 12.72
C THR A 123 -3.08 4.51 13.30
N LYS A 124 -4.31 4.68 13.81
CA LYS A 124 -5.15 3.55 14.23
C LYS A 124 -5.49 2.61 13.07
N GLU A 125 -5.77 3.12 11.86
CA GLU A 125 -6.01 2.27 10.69
C GLU A 125 -4.76 1.45 10.32
N ILE A 126 -3.57 2.06 10.41
CA ILE A 126 -2.29 1.35 10.22
C ILE A 126 -2.14 0.25 11.29
N MET A 127 -2.33 0.58 12.58
CA MET A 127 -2.27 -0.37 13.69
C MET A 127 -3.29 -1.51 13.55
N GLY A 128 -4.48 -1.22 13.01
CA GLY A 128 -5.51 -2.22 12.72
C GLY A 128 -5.04 -3.23 11.67
N THR A 129 -4.31 -2.76 10.67
CA THR A 129 -3.70 -3.63 9.64
C THR A 129 -2.63 -4.54 10.24
N CYS A 130 -1.86 -4.05 11.23
CA CYS A 130 -0.88 -4.85 11.96
C CYS A 130 -1.51 -6.04 12.70
N VAL A 131 -2.74 -5.91 13.22
CA VAL A 131 -3.48 -7.02 13.88
C VAL A 131 -3.63 -8.21 12.93
N SER A 132 -4.08 -7.95 11.71
CA SER A 132 -4.32 -9.00 10.70
C SER A 132 -3.04 -9.63 10.17
N MET A 133 -1.90 -8.94 10.30
CA MET A 133 -0.58 -9.45 9.91
C MET A 133 0.20 -10.08 11.06
N GLY A 134 -0.30 -10.02 12.30
CA GLY A 134 0.42 -10.49 13.48
C GLY A 134 1.69 -9.68 13.78
N ILE A 135 1.61 -8.36 13.64
CA ILE A 135 2.71 -7.43 13.93
C ILE A 135 2.38 -6.71 15.24
N THR A 136 3.32 -6.71 16.19
CA THR A 136 3.19 -5.97 17.44
C THR A 136 3.56 -4.51 17.25
N VAL A 137 3.01 -3.65 18.11
CA VAL A 137 3.34 -2.22 18.08
C VAL A 137 3.90 -1.81 19.43
N ASP A 138 5.14 -1.32 19.44
CA ASP A 138 5.87 -0.93 20.66
C ASP A 138 5.95 -2.07 21.70
N GLY A 139 6.14 -3.31 21.23
CA GLY A 139 6.14 -4.51 22.07
C GLY A 139 4.80 -4.85 22.73
N LYS A 140 3.71 -4.17 22.37
CA LYS A 140 2.34 -4.42 22.84
C LYS A 140 1.49 -5.04 21.74
N ASP A 141 0.42 -5.71 22.16
CA ASP A 141 -0.60 -6.18 21.21
C ASP A 141 -1.20 -4.96 20.49
N PRO A 142 -1.38 -5.01 19.16
CA PRO A 142 -1.90 -3.88 18.39
C PRO A 142 -3.29 -3.41 18.88
N ARG A 143 -4.08 -4.25 19.55
CA ARG A 143 -5.35 -3.85 20.18
C ARG A 143 -5.14 -2.99 21.43
N ASP A 144 -4.11 -3.29 22.22
CA ASP A 144 -3.75 -2.51 23.39
C ASP A 144 -3.04 -1.21 23.00
N ALA A 145 -2.23 -1.23 21.93
CA ALA A 145 -1.67 -0.03 21.34
C ALA A 145 -2.77 0.92 20.82
N GLN A 146 -3.81 0.40 20.14
CA GLN A 146 -4.96 1.20 19.72
C GLN A 146 -5.72 1.83 20.90
N LYS A 147 -5.85 1.12 22.02
CA LYS A 147 -6.45 1.67 23.26
C LYS A 147 -5.56 2.72 23.91
N ALA A 148 -4.24 2.53 23.93
CA ALA A 148 -3.30 3.52 24.44
C ALA A 148 -3.32 4.80 23.59
N VAL A 149 -3.44 4.66 22.26
CA VAL A 149 -3.71 5.79 21.36
C VAL A 149 -5.04 6.45 21.72
N ASP A 150 -6.12 5.69 21.95
CA ASP A 150 -7.42 6.26 22.37
C ASP A 150 -7.35 7.01 23.71
N ALA A 151 -6.63 6.46 24.68
CA ALA A 151 -6.36 7.05 25.99
C ALA A 151 -5.47 8.30 25.92
N GLY A 152 -4.87 8.56 24.76
CA GLY A 152 -4.03 9.72 24.49
C GLY A 152 -2.60 9.62 24.99
N GLU A 153 -2.11 8.39 25.20
CA GLU A 153 -0.74 8.12 25.65
C GLU A 153 0.32 8.49 24.61
N TYR A 154 -0.08 8.64 23.33
CA TYR A 154 0.81 8.98 22.21
C TYR A 154 0.41 10.27 21.50
N ASP A 155 -0.44 11.12 22.08
CA ASP A 155 -0.84 12.38 21.46
C ASP A 155 0.36 13.30 21.18
N ASP A 156 1.41 13.28 22.00
CA ASP A 156 2.66 14.02 21.73
C ASP A 156 3.36 13.66 20.40
N ILE A 157 3.15 12.43 19.88
CA ILE A 157 3.75 11.95 18.62
C ILE A 157 2.77 12.11 17.45
N LEU A 158 1.46 12.15 17.74
CA LEU A 158 0.38 12.11 16.74
C LEU A 158 -0.19 13.49 16.37
N VAL A 159 0.30 14.57 16.99
CA VAL A 159 -0.24 15.93 16.88
C VAL A 159 0.58 16.86 15.96
N GLU A 160 1.68 16.40 15.34
CA GLU A 160 2.52 17.22 14.45
C GLU A 160 2.14 17.18 12.95
#